data_AF-A0A3N1TN89-F1
#
_entry.id   AF-A0A3N1TN89-F1
#
_cell.length_a   1.000
_cell.length_b   1.000
_cell.length_c   1.000
_cell.angle_alpha   90.00
_cell.angle_beta   90.00
_cell.angle_gamma   90.00
#
_symmetry.space_group_name_H-M   'P 1'
#
loop_
_entity.id
_entity.type
_entity.pdbx_description
1 polymer ?
#
loop_
_entity_poly.entity_id
_entity_poly.type
_entity_poly.pdbx_seq_one_letter_code
_entity_poly.pdbx_strand_id
1 'polypeptide(L)'
;MTTRTNPAHAPELLVRDMTIEDCEAVATIRVRGWRSAYAGLMPQAHLDAMSIAEDAERRRGFFAEGNEVVNVVAERADLGVIGWAAYGPYRENGRRLARAELYAIYVLPERKGVQPR
;
A
#
# COMPACT_ATOMS: atom_id res chain seq x y z
N MET A 1 27.75 -3.42 -38.31
CA MET A 1 27.70 -3.50 -36.84
C MET A 1 26.59 -2.58 -36.40
N THR A 2 25.37 -3.11 -36.32
CA THR A 2 24.13 -2.31 -36.17
C THR A 2 23.84 -2.17 -34.70
N THR A 3 24.01 -0.97 -34.15
CA THR A 3 23.62 -0.62 -32.78
C THR A 3 22.11 -0.70 -32.67
N ARG A 4 21.62 -1.72 -31.95
CA ARG A 4 20.22 -1.83 -31.55
C ARG A 4 19.98 -0.84 -30.42
N THR A 5 19.36 0.29 -30.73
CA THR A 5 18.85 1.23 -29.72
C THR A 5 17.89 0.47 -28.82
N ASN A 6 18.27 0.28 -27.55
CA ASN A 6 17.39 -0.31 -26.55
C ASN A 6 16.27 0.70 -26.24
N PRO A 7 14.98 0.40 -26.47
CA PRO A 7 13.93 1.29 -26.01
C PRO A 7 14.07 1.44 -24.49
N ALA A 8 13.99 2.67 -24.01
CA ALA A 8 14.02 2.98 -22.58
C ALA A 8 13.09 2.02 -21.83
N HIS A 9 13.65 1.23 -20.91
CA HIS A 9 12.89 0.33 -20.05
C HIS A 9 11.73 1.12 -19.42
N ALA A 10 10.53 0.53 -19.41
CA ALA A 10 9.43 1.09 -18.64
C ALA A 10 9.92 1.45 -17.23
N PRO A 11 9.51 2.58 -16.63
CA PRO A 11 10.05 2.98 -15.32
C PRO A 11 9.89 1.83 -14.33
N GLU A 12 11.02 1.38 -13.78
CA GLU A 12 11.14 0.14 -13.03
C GLU A 12 10.18 0.15 -11.83
N LEU A 13 9.32 -0.87 -11.74
CA LEU A 13 8.44 -1.09 -10.60
C LEU A 13 9.24 -1.87 -9.55
N LEU A 14 9.46 -1.27 -8.39
CA LEU A 14 10.18 -1.89 -7.27
C LEU A 14 9.22 -2.16 -6.12
N VAL A 15 9.30 -3.36 -5.55
CA VAL A 15 8.69 -3.64 -4.24
C VAL A 15 9.79 -3.61 -3.19
N ARG A 16 9.60 -2.81 -2.14
CA ARG A 16 10.56 -2.65 -1.04
C ARG A 16 9.85 -2.53 0.29
N ASP A 17 10.62 -2.66 1.37
CA ASP A 17 10.12 -2.36 2.71
C ASP A 17 9.65 -0.91 2.79
N MET A 18 8.54 -0.73 3.50
CA MET A 18 8.01 0.59 3.82
C MET A 18 8.97 1.29 4.80
N THR A 19 9.17 2.59 4.63
CA THR A 19 9.86 3.46 5.60
C THR A 19 8.88 4.44 6.24
N ILE A 20 9.34 5.17 7.26
CA ILE A 20 8.50 6.16 7.94
C ILE A 20 8.07 7.31 6.99
N GLU A 21 8.91 7.63 6.01
CA GLU A 21 8.64 8.63 4.98
C GLU A 21 7.48 8.23 4.05
N ASP A 22 7.21 6.93 3.89
CA ASP A 22 6.11 6.44 3.04
C ASP A 22 4.73 6.57 3.69
N CYS A 23 4.65 6.89 5.00
CA CYS A 23 3.40 6.86 5.77
C CYS A 23 2.27 7.68 5.13
N GLU A 24 2.58 8.85 4.57
CA GLU A 24 1.59 9.71 3.93
C GLU A 24 1.12 9.15 2.58
N ALA A 25 2.04 8.59 1.78
CA ALA A 25 1.70 7.95 0.51
C ALA A 25 0.83 6.71 0.73
N VAL A 26 1.18 5.87 1.72
CA VAL A 26 0.40 4.70 2.12
C VAL A 26 -0.97 5.08 2.67
N ALA A 27 -1.07 6.18 3.44
CA ALA A 27 -2.35 6.72 3.88
C ALA A 27 -3.23 7.16 2.72
N THR A 28 -2.63 7.86 1.76
CA THR A 28 -3.31 8.28 0.53
C THR A 28 -3.85 7.07 -0.24
N ILE A 29 -3.03 6.04 -0.44
CA ILE A 29 -3.43 4.79 -1.13
C ILE A 29 -4.59 4.12 -0.42
N ARG A 30 -4.52 3.94 0.91
CA ARG A 30 -5.59 3.29 1.67
C ARG A 30 -6.89 4.08 1.63
N VAL A 31 -6.85 5.39 1.92
CA VAL A 31 -8.06 6.23 1.98
C VAL A 31 -8.72 6.32 0.61
N ARG A 32 -7.94 6.59 -0.45
CA ARG A 32 -8.48 6.64 -1.82
C ARG A 32 -8.96 5.27 -2.29
N GLY A 33 -8.23 4.22 -1.97
CA GLY A 33 -8.61 2.83 -2.26
C GLY A 33 -9.95 2.47 -1.61
N TRP A 34 -10.13 2.80 -0.34
CA TRP A 34 -11.40 2.58 0.39
C TRP A 34 -12.56 3.37 -0.19
N ARG A 35 -12.38 4.68 -0.38
CA ARG A 35 -13.40 5.54 -0.99
C ARG A 35 -13.83 5.03 -2.36
N SER A 36 -12.90 4.54 -3.17
CA SER A 36 -13.20 3.98 -4.49
C SER A 36 -13.87 2.60 -4.42
N ALA A 37 -13.36 1.69 -3.59
CA ALA A 37 -13.82 0.30 -3.55
C ALA A 37 -15.18 0.14 -2.86
N TYR A 38 -15.49 0.99 -1.90
CA TYR A 38 -16.70 0.88 -1.06
C TYR A 38 -17.74 1.97 -1.32
N ALA A 39 -17.56 2.81 -2.35
CA ALA A 39 -18.59 3.74 -2.80
C ALA A 39 -19.88 2.99 -3.11
N GLY A 40 -20.99 3.42 -2.50
CA GLY A 40 -22.30 2.77 -2.63
C GLY A 40 -22.49 1.50 -1.79
N LEU A 41 -21.44 1.00 -1.12
CA LEU A 41 -21.51 -0.15 -0.20
C LEU A 41 -21.48 0.28 1.27
N MET A 42 -20.81 1.40 1.57
CA MET A 42 -20.70 1.98 2.92
C MET A 42 -21.43 3.32 2.99
N PRO A 43 -21.88 3.76 4.18
CA PRO A 43 -22.42 5.10 4.36
C PRO A 43 -21.43 6.17 3.88
N GLN A 44 -21.89 7.08 3.03
CA GLN A 44 -21.02 8.08 2.41
C GLN A 44 -20.30 8.95 3.45
N ALA A 45 -20.99 9.36 4.51
CA ALA A 45 -20.40 10.11 5.62
C ALA A 45 -19.21 9.39 6.29
N HIS A 46 -19.21 8.05 6.34
CA HIS A 46 -18.08 7.29 6.86
C HIS A 46 -16.87 7.38 5.93
N LEU A 47 -17.08 7.26 4.62
CA LEU A 47 -16.03 7.39 3.62
C LEU A 47 -15.47 8.82 3.56
N ASP A 48 -16.34 9.83 3.68
CA ASP A 48 -15.96 11.24 3.67
C ASP A 48 -15.16 11.62 4.92
N ALA A 49 -15.48 11.04 6.08
CA ALA A 49 -14.77 11.28 7.34
C ALA A 49 -13.36 10.68 7.39
N MET A 50 -12.97 9.80 6.45
CA MET A 50 -11.62 9.24 6.43
C MET A 50 -10.57 10.33 6.17
N SER A 51 -9.62 10.50 7.11
CA SER A 51 -8.53 11.48 7.00
C SER A 51 -7.21 10.82 6.61
N ILE A 52 -6.55 11.35 5.58
CA ILE A 52 -5.20 10.90 5.19
C ILE A 52 -4.18 11.24 6.29
N ALA A 53 -4.26 12.43 6.88
CA ALA A 53 -3.31 12.88 7.89
C ALA A 53 -3.38 12.01 9.15
N GLU A 54 -4.59 11.78 9.69
CA GLU A 54 -4.78 10.93 10.88
C GLU A 54 -4.36 9.48 10.61
N ASP A 55 -4.66 8.98 9.41
CA ASP A 55 -4.28 7.65 9.00
C ASP A 55 -2.75 7.54 8.86
N ALA A 56 -2.05 8.58 8.39
CA ALA A 56 -0.58 8.63 8.31
C ALA A 56 0.06 8.67 9.71
N GLU A 57 -0.43 9.51 10.62
CA GLU A 57 0.05 9.57 12.00
C GLU A 57 -0.06 8.22 12.71
N ARG A 58 -1.19 7.53 12.53
CA ARG A 58 -1.36 6.17 13.06
C ARG A 58 -0.31 5.18 12.55
N ARG A 59 0.10 5.25 11.28
CA ARG A 59 1.19 4.38 10.78
C ARG A 59 2.53 4.75 11.39
N ARG A 60 2.83 6.03 11.56
CA ARG A 60 4.07 6.45 12.23
C ARG A 60 4.13 5.89 13.65
N GLY A 61 2.99 5.88 14.36
CA GLY A 61 2.85 5.19 15.64
C GLY A 61 3.20 3.70 15.56
N PHE A 62 2.60 2.96 14.61
CA PHE A 62 2.91 1.54 14.43
C PHE A 62 4.36 1.24 14.06
N PHE A 63 5.03 2.14 13.33
CA PHE A 63 6.47 2.04 13.08
C PHE A 63 7.30 2.13 14.36
N ALA A 64 6.93 3.05 15.26
CA ALA A 64 7.65 3.27 16.51
C ALA A 64 7.46 2.12 17.52
N GLU A 65 6.32 1.44 17.48
CA GLU A 65 5.96 0.37 18.44
C GLU A 65 6.71 -0.95 18.21
N GLY A 66 7.32 -1.16 17.03
CA GLY A 66 8.09 -2.37 16.72
C GLY A 66 7.28 -3.66 16.84
N ASN A 67 6.51 -4.01 15.80
CA ASN A 67 5.69 -5.21 15.78
C ASN A 67 6.13 -6.21 14.70
N GLU A 68 5.59 -7.44 14.74
CA GLU A 68 5.87 -8.50 13.76
C GLU A 68 5.16 -8.29 12.41
N VAL A 69 4.56 -7.11 12.18
CA VAL A 69 3.89 -6.79 10.90
C VAL A 69 4.92 -6.29 9.91
N VAL A 70 5.01 -6.99 8.78
CA VAL A 70 5.80 -6.54 7.63
C VAL A 70 4.93 -5.63 6.77
N ASN A 71 5.47 -4.47 6.42
CA ASN A 71 4.86 -3.51 5.52
C ASN A 71 5.75 -3.34 4.29
N VAL A 72 5.20 -3.57 3.11
CA VAL A 72 5.90 -3.37 1.84
C VAL A 72 5.15 -2.37 0.96
N VAL A 73 5.90 -1.59 0.20
CA VAL A 73 5.37 -0.63 -0.78
C VAL A 73 5.80 -1.01 -2.18
N ALA A 74 4.93 -0.73 -3.15
CA ALA A 74 5.27 -0.76 -4.57
C ALA A 74 5.55 0.66 -5.03
N GLU A 75 6.76 0.92 -5.51
CA GLU A 75 7.24 2.22 -5.96
C GLU A 75 7.57 2.21 -7.46
N ARG A 76 7.28 3.31 -8.13
CA ARG A 76 7.78 3.59 -9.47
C ARG A 76 8.55 4.91 -9.47
N ALA A 77 9.69 4.95 -10.14
CA ALA A 77 10.56 6.13 -10.17
C ALA A 77 9.87 7.43 -10.63
N ASP A 78 8.86 7.33 -11.50
CA ASP A 78 8.10 8.47 -12.04
C ASP A 78 6.89 8.89 -11.21
N LEU A 79 6.47 8.08 -10.22
CA LEU A 79 5.21 8.27 -9.49
C LEU A 79 5.35 8.18 -7.97
N GLY A 80 6.49 7.73 -7.47
CA GLY A 80 6.67 7.34 -6.08
C GLY A 80 5.88 6.08 -5.72
N VAL A 81 5.45 6.01 -4.48
CA VAL A 81 4.70 4.87 -3.94
C VAL A 81 3.29 4.81 -4.50
N ILE A 82 2.97 3.70 -5.17
CA ILE A 82 1.69 3.46 -5.86
C ILE A 82 0.88 2.28 -5.28
N GLY A 83 1.48 1.51 -4.37
CA GLY A 83 0.82 0.38 -3.71
C GLY A 83 1.42 0.07 -2.35
N TRP A 84 0.65 -0.65 -1.53
CA TRP A 84 1.01 -1.04 -0.17
C TRP A 84 0.39 -2.39 0.17
N ALA A 85 1.16 -3.23 0.86
CA ALA A 85 0.65 -4.43 1.51
C ALA A 85 1.20 -4.54 2.93
N ALA A 86 0.39 -5.12 3.83
CA ALA A 86 0.79 -5.42 5.20
C ALA A 86 0.39 -6.85 5.54
N TYR A 87 1.32 -7.61 6.10
CA TYR A 87 1.11 -8.99 6.50
C TYR A 87 1.89 -9.33 7.77
N GLY A 88 1.51 -10.41 8.44
CA GLY A 88 2.19 -10.83 9.66
C GLY A 88 1.56 -12.08 10.28
N PRO A 89 1.83 -12.35 11.57
CA PRO A 89 1.34 -13.54 12.25
C PRO A 89 -0.18 -13.62 12.26
N TYR A 90 -0.74 -14.77 11.90
CA TYR A 90 -2.18 -15.00 11.93
C TYR A 90 -2.81 -14.66 13.28
N ARG A 91 -3.92 -13.91 13.27
CA ARG A 91 -4.63 -13.44 14.47
C ARG A 91 -5.89 -14.27 14.71
N GLU A 92 -5.83 -15.28 15.58
CA GLU A 92 -7.02 -16.01 16.06
C GLU A 92 -7.06 -16.06 17.57
N ASN A 93 -8.04 -15.42 18.19
CA ASN A 93 -8.29 -15.48 19.64
C ASN A 93 -7.03 -15.26 20.52
N GLY A 94 -6.10 -14.39 20.07
CA GLY A 94 -4.83 -14.13 20.75
C GLY A 94 -3.77 -15.24 20.62
N ARG A 95 -4.05 -16.32 19.89
CA ARG A 95 -3.10 -17.40 19.61
C ARG A 95 -2.35 -17.12 18.32
N ARG A 96 -1.02 -17.09 18.40
CA ARG A 96 -0.15 -17.09 17.22
C ARG A 96 0.00 -18.52 16.71
N LEU A 97 -0.54 -18.79 15.53
CA LEU A 97 -0.31 -20.05 14.81
C LEU A 97 0.87 -19.89 13.86
N ALA A 98 1.47 -21.00 13.40
CA ALA A 98 2.50 -21.00 12.36
C ALA A 98 1.91 -20.70 10.95
N ARG A 99 1.14 -19.62 10.85
CA ARG A 99 0.47 -19.14 9.63
C ARG A 99 0.61 -17.62 9.56
N ALA A 100 0.66 -17.10 8.35
CA ALA A 100 0.62 -15.67 8.10
C ALA A 100 -0.78 -15.22 7.66
N GLU A 101 -1.08 -13.95 7.88
CA GLU A 101 -2.30 -13.28 7.46
C GLU A 101 -1.94 -12.02 6.65
N LEU A 102 -2.67 -11.80 5.55
CA LEU A 102 -2.60 -10.57 4.78
C LEU A 102 -3.61 -9.56 5.35
N TYR A 103 -3.12 -8.55 6.05
CA TYR A 103 -3.96 -7.56 6.72
C TYR A 103 -4.45 -6.46 5.77
N ALA A 104 -3.65 -6.13 4.77
CA ALA A 104 -3.96 -5.08 3.81
C ALA A 104 -3.27 -5.36 2.47
N ILE A 105 -3.96 -5.05 1.38
CA ILE A 105 -3.37 -4.94 0.05
C ILE A 105 -4.15 -3.88 -0.74
N TYR A 106 -3.45 -2.83 -1.13
CA TYR A 106 -4.02 -1.69 -1.83
C TYR A 106 -3.08 -1.19 -2.90
N VAL A 107 -3.66 -0.74 -4.01
CA VAL A 107 -2.98 0.09 -5.01
C VAL A 107 -3.78 1.36 -5.19
N LEU A 108 -3.17 2.40 -5.75
CA LEU A 108 -3.93 3.58 -6.18
C LEU A 108 -5.13 3.16 -7.05
N PRO A 109 -6.31 3.78 -6.90
CA PRO A 109 -7.49 3.39 -7.67
C PRO A 109 -7.29 3.40 -9.18
N GLU A 110 -6.40 4.27 -9.68
CA GLU A 110 -6.05 4.40 -11.10
C GLU A 110 -5.09 3.30 -11.60
N ARG A 111 -4.61 2.44 -10.71
CA ARG A 111 -3.60 1.39 -10.98
C ARG A 111 -4.13 -0.03 -10.76
N LYS A 112 -5.41 -0.20 -10.48
CA LYS A 112 -6.04 -1.54 -10.42
C LYS A 112 -6.21 -2.12 -11.84
N GLY A 113 -5.92 -3.41 -12.01
CA GLY A 113 -6.14 -4.13 -13.28
C GLY A 113 -5.16 -3.78 -14.41
N VAL A 114 -4.05 -3.09 -14.11
CA VAL A 114 -3.03 -2.77 -15.11
C VAL A 114 -2.10 -3.98 -15.26
N GLN A 115 -2.15 -4.66 -16.40
CA GLN A 115 -1.18 -5.70 -16.75
C GLN A 115 0.20 -5.04 -16.92
N PRO A 116 1.29 -5.58 -16.35
CA PRO A 116 2.64 -5.21 -16.78
C PRO A 116 2.71 -5.49 -18.30
N ARG A 117 3.07 -4.48 -19.09
CA ARG A 117 3.38 -4.69 -20.52
C ARG A 117 4.74 -5.35 -20.66
#